data_AF-A0A522A5L3-F1
#
_entry.id   AF-A0A522A5L3-F1
#
_cell.length_a   1.000
_cell.length_b   1.000
_cell.length_c   1.000
_cell.angle_alpha   90.00
_cell.angle_beta   90.00
_cell.angle_gamma   90.00
#
_symmetry.space_group_name_H-M   'P 1'
#
loop_
_entity.id
_entity.type
_entity.pdbx_description
1 polymer ?
#
loop_
_entity_poly.entity_id
_entity_poly.type
_entity_poly.pdbx_seq_one_letter_code
_entity_poly.pdbx_strand_id
1 'polypeptide(L)'
;CKQHFNDTEVAQHASAIYERVDWQWLFQDGPYLSHGWTPEQGILPARWDTYCEHMMLYLLAIGAKQHAIPATAWDAWRRPVARYGGTRYIDADAPLFIHQYAHAWFDFRDKADAHADYFENSALATRVHRRFCGELRDEFPLYSDELWGITASESPQGYAIWGGPPRQGPIDGSVVPCAAGGSLPFLPADCLQVLRHARERFGDTAWNRYGFVDAFNPLTGWSAKDQIAINTGITLLMAENARTSFVWNTFMKNDEVRAALTKVGFTATA
;
A
#
# COMPACT_ATOMS: atom_id res chain seq x y z
N CYS A 1 11.50 -6.18 -13.04
CA CYS A 1 12.26 -7.14 -13.88
C CYS A 1 12.79 -6.53 -15.17
N LYS A 2 11.91 -6.10 -16.09
CA LYS A 2 12.27 -5.48 -17.40
C LYS A 2 13.45 -4.51 -17.36
N GLN A 3 13.48 -3.61 -16.39
CA GLN A 3 14.49 -2.54 -16.25
C GLN A 3 15.72 -2.90 -15.41
N HIS A 4 15.77 -4.10 -14.81
CA HIS A 4 16.81 -4.47 -13.85
C HIS A 4 17.83 -5.46 -14.42
N PHE A 5 17.35 -6.55 -15.03
CA PHE A 5 18.19 -7.71 -15.34
C PHE A 5 19.10 -7.51 -16.57
N ASN A 6 18.92 -6.43 -17.35
CA ASN A 6 19.65 -6.17 -18.60
C ASN A 6 19.70 -7.40 -19.54
N ASP A 7 18.61 -8.18 -19.53
CA ASP A 7 18.45 -9.39 -20.31
C ASP A 7 17.31 -9.20 -21.30
N THR A 8 17.60 -9.41 -22.58
CA THR A 8 16.66 -9.19 -23.68
C THR A 8 15.44 -10.10 -23.58
N GLU A 9 15.62 -11.36 -23.20
CA GLU A 9 14.53 -12.33 -23.09
C GLU A 9 13.61 -11.96 -21.93
N VAL A 10 14.17 -11.60 -20.77
CA VAL A 10 13.39 -11.12 -19.62
C VAL A 10 12.61 -9.85 -19.97
N ALA A 11 13.22 -8.91 -20.69
CA ALA A 11 12.56 -7.67 -21.10
C ALA A 11 11.42 -7.93 -22.09
N GLN A 12 11.63 -8.84 -23.04
CA GLN A 12 10.62 -9.25 -24.03
C GLN A 12 9.43 -9.94 -23.35
N HIS A 13 9.67 -10.94 -22.50
CA HIS A 13 8.60 -11.65 -21.80
C HIS A 13 7.83 -10.73 -20.84
N ALA A 14 8.52 -9.87 -20.09
CA ALA A 14 7.86 -8.92 -19.21
C ALA A 14 6.96 -7.94 -19.99
N SER A 15 7.42 -7.46 -21.15
CA SER A 15 6.62 -6.59 -22.02
C SER A 15 5.43 -7.35 -22.61
N ALA A 16 5.64 -8.59 -23.07
CA ALA A 16 4.58 -9.42 -23.64
C ALA A 16 3.48 -9.74 -22.62
N ILE A 17 3.82 -9.99 -21.35
CA ILE A 17 2.83 -10.20 -20.29
C ILE A 17 2.00 -8.93 -20.09
N TYR A 18 2.65 -7.78 -19.97
CA TYR A 18 1.97 -6.50 -19.72
C TYR A 18 1.09 -6.07 -20.90
N GLU A 19 1.58 -6.18 -22.13
CA GLU A 19 0.85 -5.77 -23.34
C GLU A 19 -0.36 -6.66 -23.65
N ARG A 20 -0.39 -7.89 -23.10
CA ARG A 20 -1.54 -8.80 -23.22
C ARG A 20 -2.65 -8.53 -22.21
N VAL A 21 -2.45 -7.65 -21.24
CA VAL A 21 -3.50 -7.30 -20.29
C VAL A 21 -4.54 -6.44 -21.00
N ASP A 22 -5.75 -6.96 -21.12
CA ASP A 22 -6.87 -6.22 -21.71
C ASP A 22 -7.52 -5.31 -20.66
N TRP A 23 -7.02 -4.09 -20.51
CA TRP A 23 -7.58 -3.14 -19.56
C TRP A 23 -8.97 -2.65 -19.96
N GLN A 24 -9.27 -2.59 -21.27
CA GLN A 24 -10.60 -2.22 -21.75
C GLN A 24 -11.64 -3.28 -21.35
N TRP A 25 -11.27 -4.56 -21.37
CA TRP A 25 -12.12 -5.63 -20.85
C TRP A 25 -12.48 -5.44 -19.37
N LEU A 26 -11.53 -5.00 -18.53
CA LEU A 26 -11.82 -4.71 -17.12
C LEU A 26 -12.59 -3.39 -16.92
N PHE A 27 -12.43 -2.45 -17.85
CA PHE A 27 -13.06 -1.12 -17.83
C PHE A 27 -14.53 -1.15 -18.28
N GLN A 28 -14.88 -2.00 -19.25
CA GLN A 28 -16.24 -2.17 -19.79
C GLN A 28 -16.88 -0.84 -20.24
N ASP A 29 -16.12 0.05 -20.86
CA ASP A 29 -16.53 1.41 -21.27
C ASP A 29 -17.13 2.29 -20.15
N GLY A 30 -17.06 1.85 -18.89
CA GLY A 30 -17.50 2.59 -17.71
C GLY A 30 -16.38 3.49 -17.16
N PRO A 31 -16.63 4.30 -16.12
CA PRO A 31 -15.60 5.18 -15.57
C PRO A 31 -14.57 4.45 -14.69
N TYR A 32 -14.81 3.19 -14.32
CA TYR A 32 -14.05 2.47 -13.30
C TYR A 32 -13.65 1.05 -13.74
N LEU A 33 -12.46 0.62 -13.34
CA LEU A 33 -12.02 -0.76 -13.50
C LEU A 33 -12.82 -1.69 -12.56
N SER A 34 -13.18 -2.87 -13.08
CA SER A 34 -13.75 -3.96 -12.28
C SER A 34 -12.75 -4.54 -11.29
N HIS A 35 -13.23 -5.02 -10.14
CA HIS A 35 -12.45 -5.84 -9.22
C HIS A 35 -12.02 -7.18 -9.83
N GLY A 36 -12.75 -7.65 -10.84
CA GLY A 36 -12.37 -8.87 -11.53
C GLY A 36 -13.42 -9.40 -12.48
N TRP A 37 -13.16 -10.62 -12.93
CA TRP A 37 -13.97 -11.38 -13.85
C TRP A 37 -13.81 -12.87 -13.53
N THR A 38 -14.87 -13.66 -13.67
CA THR A 38 -14.79 -15.11 -13.68
C THR A 38 -15.49 -15.69 -14.91
N PRO A 39 -15.06 -16.87 -15.43
CA PRO A 39 -15.75 -17.53 -16.53
C PRO A 39 -17.23 -17.81 -16.25
N GLU A 40 -17.57 -18.07 -14.99
CA GLU A 40 -18.91 -18.49 -14.57
C GLU A 40 -19.87 -17.31 -14.34
N GLN A 41 -19.35 -16.19 -13.84
CA GLN A 41 -20.17 -15.05 -13.39
C GLN A 41 -19.95 -13.79 -14.22
N GLY A 42 -18.99 -13.80 -15.14
CA GLY A 42 -18.62 -12.62 -15.90
C GLY A 42 -17.92 -11.57 -15.04
N ILE A 43 -18.12 -10.31 -15.40
CA ILE A 43 -17.51 -9.16 -14.71
C ILE A 43 -18.12 -9.00 -13.32
N LEU A 44 -17.29 -8.87 -12.29
CA LEU A 44 -17.75 -8.64 -10.93
C LEU A 44 -18.44 -7.27 -10.79
N PRO A 45 -19.47 -7.16 -9.92
CA PRO A 45 -20.17 -5.89 -9.73
C PRO A 45 -19.33 -4.84 -9.01
N ALA A 46 -18.36 -5.24 -8.18
CA ALA A 46 -17.50 -4.34 -7.42
C ALA A 46 -16.51 -3.59 -8.33
N ARG A 47 -16.33 -2.29 -8.06
CA ARG A 47 -15.53 -1.36 -8.87
C ARG A 47 -14.51 -0.63 -8.02
N TRP A 48 -13.35 -0.36 -8.60
CA TRP A 48 -12.29 0.45 -7.99
C TRP A 48 -12.64 1.95 -8.11
N ASP A 49 -13.69 2.37 -7.42
CA ASP A 49 -14.34 3.69 -7.62
C ASP A 49 -14.00 4.72 -6.53
N THR A 50 -13.19 4.34 -5.54
CA THR A 50 -12.89 5.12 -4.34
C THR A 50 -11.46 4.84 -3.91
N TYR A 51 -10.76 5.87 -3.42
CA TYR A 51 -9.36 5.80 -3.01
C TYR A 51 -9.09 4.58 -2.12
N CYS A 52 -8.20 3.71 -2.60
CA CYS A 52 -7.65 2.58 -1.89
C CYS A 52 -6.27 2.21 -2.50
N GLU A 53 -5.82 0.96 -2.42
CA GLU A 53 -4.54 0.47 -2.95
C GLU A 53 -4.42 0.49 -4.50
N HIS A 54 -5.50 0.81 -5.20
CA HIS A 54 -5.67 0.66 -6.65
C HIS A 54 -4.94 1.67 -7.55
N MET A 55 -4.22 2.67 -7.00
CA MET A 55 -3.60 3.71 -7.85
C MET A 55 -2.68 3.12 -8.93
N MET A 56 -1.85 2.14 -8.57
CA MET A 56 -0.97 1.45 -9.52
C MET A 56 -1.76 0.79 -10.67
N LEU A 57 -2.93 0.21 -10.37
CA LEU A 57 -3.77 -0.45 -11.37
C LEU A 57 -4.20 0.54 -12.46
N TYR A 58 -4.70 1.71 -12.07
CA TYR A 58 -5.12 2.76 -13.01
C TYR A 58 -3.95 3.32 -13.80
N LEU A 59 -2.81 3.59 -13.15
CA LEU A 59 -1.64 4.12 -13.83
C LEU A 59 -1.09 3.11 -14.87
N LEU A 60 -1.06 1.83 -14.54
CA LEU A 60 -0.68 0.78 -15.50
C LEU A 60 -1.69 0.68 -16.65
N ALA A 61 -2.99 0.80 -16.41
CA ALA A 61 -4.00 0.76 -17.46
C ALA A 61 -3.93 1.97 -18.41
N ILE A 62 -3.69 3.18 -17.87
CA ILE A 62 -3.59 4.44 -18.65
C ILE A 62 -2.25 4.50 -19.41
N GLY A 63 -1.19 3.96 -18.81
CA GLY A 63 0.16 3.89 -19.38
C GLY A 63 0.32 2.88 -20.51
N ALA A 64 -0.62 1.94 -20.66
CA ALA A 64 -0.53 0.87 -21.63
C ALA A 64 -0.46 1.40 -23.07
N LYS A 65 0.26 0.68 -23.93
CA LYS A 65 0.33 0.97 -25.37
C LYS A 65 -0.84 0.34 -26.14
N GLN A 66 -1.26 -0.84 -25.69
CA GLN A 66 -2.41 -1.58 -26.21
C GLN A 66 -3.46 -1.67 -25.11
N HIS A 67 -4.74 -1.73 -25.50
CA HIS A 67 -5.86 -1.85 -24.57
C HIS A 67 -5.90 -0.77 -23.48
N ALA A 68 -5.33 0.42 -23.71
CA ALA A 68 -5.30 1.47 -22.71
C ALA A 68 -6.69 2.03 -22.40
N ILE A 69 -6.91 2.44 -21.15
CA ILE A 69 -8.10 3.19 -20.72
C ILE A 69 -7.82 4.71 -20.82
N PRO A 70 -8.86 5.55 -20.96
CA PRO A 70 -8.67 7.00 -21.02
C PRO A 70 -8.10 7.56 -19.71
N ALA A 71 -7.28 8.62 -19.81
CA ALA A 71 -6.68 9.27 -18.64
C ALA A 71 -7.74 9.84 -17.67
N THR A 72 -8.92 10.21 -18.18
CA THR A 72 -10.07 10.68 -17.39
C THR A 72 -10.56 9.65 -16.37
N ALA A 73 -10.23 8.37 -16.54
CA ALA A 73 -10.51 7.33 -15.54
C ALA A 73 -9.78 7.60 -14.21
N TRP A 74 -8.63 8.29 -14.25
CA TRP A 74 -7.91 8.72 -13.04
C TRP A 74 -8.70 9.77 -12.24
N ASP A 75 -9.40 10.66 -12.92
CA ASP A 75 -10.17 11.73 -12.29
C ASP A 75 -11.53 11.23 -11.78
N ALA A 76 -11.99 10.07 -12.26
CA ALA A 76 -13.33 9.58 -12.00
C ALA A 76 -13.53 9.03 -10.58
N TRP A 77 -12.54 8.30 -10.04
CA TRP A 77 -12.69 7.65 -8.74
C TRP A 77 -12.62 8.68 -7.59
N ARG A 78 -13.37 8.40 -6.53
CA ARG A 78 -13.59 9.33 -5.41
C ARG A 78 -12.37 9.39 -4.49
N ARG A 79 -12.04 10.59 -4.03
CA ARG A 79 -10.97 10.89 -3.05
C ARG A 79 -11.58 11.45 -1.76
N PRO A 80 -12.27 10.63 -0.96
CA PRO A 80 -12.83 11.09 0.31
C PRO A 80 -11.73 11.68 1.20
N VAL A 81 -12.06 12.75 1.92
CA VAL A 81 -11.12 13.42 2.84
C VAL A 81 -11.56 13.11 4.27
N ALA A 82 -10.75 12.32 4.95
CA ALA A 82 -10.90 12.05 6.37
C ALA A 82 -10.38 13.22 7.22
N ARG A 83 -10.86 13.29 8.46
CA ARG A 83 -10.37 14.23 9.47
C ARG A 83 -10.12 13.51 10.78
N TYR A 84 -8.88 13.56 11.25
CA TYR A 84 -8.51 12.96 12.52
C TYR A 84 -7.56 13.88 13.30
N GLY A 85 -7.90 14.19 14.55
CA GLY A 85 -7.02 14.97 15.42
C GLY A 85 -6.62 16.35 14.89
N GLY A 86 -7.43 16.95 14.00
CA GLY A 86 -7.16 18.22 13.31
C GLY A 86 -6.51 18.08 11.93
N THR A 87 -5.93 16.93 11.61
CA THR A 87 -5.32 16.61 10.31
C THR A 87 -6.38 16.24 9.29
N ARG A 88 -6.23 16.73 8.06
CA ARG A 88 -7.04 16.33 6.89
C ARG A 88 -6.15 15.59 5.90
N TYR A 89 -6.64 14.48 5.37
CA TYR A 89 -5.93 13.65 4.40
C TYR A 89 -6.95 12.83 3.60
N ILE A 90 -6.59 12.42 2.39
CA ILE A 90 -7.39 11.51 1.57
C ILE A 90 -7.33 10.12 2.20
N ASP A 91 -8.49 9.58 2.54
CA ASP A 91 -8.66 8.23 3.09
C ASP A 91 -10.12 7.80 2.95
N ALA A 92 -10.34 6.52 2.70
CA ALA A 92 -11.67 5.94 2.51
C ALA A 92 -12.09 5.09 3.71
N ASP A 93 -11.75 5.52 4.92
CA ASP A 93 -11.94 4.80 6.17
C ASP A 93 -11.43 3.36 6.03
N ALA A 94 -10.14 3.18 5.74
CA ALA A 94 -9.56 1.86 5.43
C ALA A 94 -8.25 1.60 6.20
N PRO A 95 -7.82 0.33 6.34
CA PRO A 95 -6.54 0.00 6.96
C PRO A 95 -5.34 0.60 6.20
N LEU A 96 -4.24 0.79 6.92
CA LEU A 96 -3.09 1.58 6.46
C LEU A 96 -2.45 1.09 5.14
N PHE A 97 -2.62 -0.20 4.77
CA PHE A 97 -2.01 -0.77 3.57
C PHE A 97 -2.40 -0.05 2.26
N ILE A 98 -3.57 0.60 2.23
CA ILE A 98 -4.02 1.34 1.04
C ILE A 98 -3.08 2.49 0.67
N HIS A 99 -2.33 3.01 1.64
CA HIS A 99 -1.32 4.06 1.49
C HIS A 99 0.07 3.53 1.12
N GLN A 100 0.23 2.22 0.96
CA GLN A 100 1.55 1.59 0.85
C GLN A 100 1.73 0.89 -0.51
N TYR A 101 0.74 0.12 -0.96
CA TYR A 101 0.94 -0.83 -2.07
C TYR A 101 1.31 -0.17 -3.40
N ALA A 102 0.61 0.92 -3.78
CA ALA A 102 0.95 1.64 -5.00
C ALA A 102 2.30 2.37 -4.87
N HIS A 103 2.55 2.98 -3.71
CA HIS A 103 3.79 3.69 -3.39
C HIS A 103 5.02 2.79 -3.31
N ALA A 104 4.88 1.47 -3.20
CA ALA A 104 6.01 0.55 -3.30
C ALA A 104 6.67 0.59 -4.69
N TRP A 105 5.90 0.88 -5.73
CA TRP A 105 6.32 0.81 -7.12
C TRP A 105 6.44 2.18 -7.76
N PHE A 106 5.43 3.03 -7.58
CA PHE A 106 5.43 4.39 -8.12
C PHE A 106 6.08 5.35 -7.12
N ASP A 107 7.05 6.12 -7.63
CA ASP A 107 7.68 7.19 -6.85
C ASP A 107 6.88 8.48 -6.97
N PHE A 108 6.05 8.73 -5.96
CA PHE A 108 5.24 9.94 -5.85
C PHE A 108 5.96 11.10 -5.15
N ARG A 109 7.23 10.93 -4.73
CA ARG A 109 7.97 12.01 -4.06
C ARG A 109 8.16 13.19 -4.99
N ASP A 110 8.01 14.38 -4.41
CA ASP A 110 8.19 15.67 -5.05
C ASP A 110 7.26 15.85 -6.27
N LYS A 111 6.04 15.26 -6.22
CA LYS A 111 5.06 15.32 -7.32
C LYS A 111 3.64 15.43 -6.80
N ALA A 112 2.84 16.20 -7.52
CA ALA A 112 1.40 16.30 -7.31
C ALA A 112 0.67 16.31 -8.65
N ASP A 113 -0.57 15.81 -8.64
CA ASP A 113 -1.52 16.01 -9.73
C ASP A 113 -2.54 17.10 -9.35
N ALA A 114 -3.65 17.20 -10.10
CA ALA A 114 -4.72 18.15 -9.82
C ALA A 114 -5.47 17.88 -8.48
N HIS A 115 -5.26 16.72 -7.87
CA HIS A 115 -5.99 16.25 -6.69
C HIS A 115 -5.14 16.29 -5.41
N ALA A 116 -3.89 15.81 -5.47
CA ALA A 116 -3.05 15.67 -4.28
C ALA A 116 -1.55 15.51 -4.57
N ASP A 117 -0.75 15.85 -3.57
CA ASP A 117 0.52 15.19 -3.32
C ASP A 117 0.24 13.88 -2.55
N TYR A 118 0.33 12.74 -3.23
CA TYR A 118 0.01 11.45 -2.62
C TYR A 118 1.11 10.92 -1.71
N PHE A 119 2.36 11.38 -1.85
CA PHE A 119 3.42 10.97 -0.94
C PHE A 119 3.22 11.64 0.42
N GLU A 120 2.98 12.95 0.42
CA GLU A 120 2.65 13.69 1.65
C GLU A 120 1.31 13.22 2.24
N ASN A 121 0.32 12.88 1.41
CA ASN A 121 -0.94 12.30 1.89
C ASN A 121 -0.71 11.01 2.69
N SER A 122 0.10 10.08 2.17
CA SER A 122 0.39 8.81 2.84
C SER A 122 1.31 8.99 4.07
N ALA A 123 2.13 10.04 4.10
CA ALA A 123 2.86 10.46 5.30
C ALA A 123 1.93 11.02 6.38
N LEU A 124 0.92 11.83 6.00
CA LEU A 124 -0.13 12.28 6.92
C LEU A 124 -0.94 11.09 7.45
N ALA A 125 -1.35 10.16 6.59
CA ALA A 125 -2.07 8.95 6.99
C ALA A 125 -1.28 8.10 7.98
N THR A 126 0.03 7.92 7.75
CA THR A 126 0.92 7.20 8.67
C THR A 126 1.02 7.88 10.03
N ARG A 127 1.19 9.21 10.07
CA ARG A 127 1.22 9.99 11.33
C ARG A 127 -0.10 9.92 12.08
N VAL A 128 -1.21 10.00 11.36
CA VAL A 128 -2.56 9.85 11.92
C VAL A 128 -2.75 8.45 12.49
N HIS A 129 -2.33 7.41 11.78
CA HIS A 129 -2.42 6.03 12.24
C HIS A 129 -1.59 5.77 13.51
N ARG A 130 -0.34 6.27 13.57
CA ARG A 130 0.49 6.23 14.78
C ARG A 130 -0.22 6.87 15.97
N ARG A 131 -0.80 8.06 15.78
CA ARG A 131 -1.58 8.74 16.83
C ARG A 131 -2.79 7.92 17.27
N PHE A 132 -3.56 7.40 16.32
CA PHE A 132 -4.71 6.54 16.59
C PHE A 132 -4.31 5.32 17.43
N CYS A 133 -3.24 4.60 17.08
CA CYS A 133 -2.72 3.50 17.89
C CYS A 133 -2.29 3.95 19.29
N GLY A 134 -1.68 5.13 19.42
CA GLY A 134 -1.32 5.70 20.73
C GLY A 134 -2.54 5.99 21.62
N GLU A 135 -3.66 6.42 21.04
CA GLU A 135 -4.92 6.65 21.76
C GLU A 135 -5.60 5.33 22.19
N LEU A 136 -5.34 4.23 21.48
CA LEU A 136 -5.80 2.89 21.88
C LEU A 136 -5.06 2.30 23.09
N ARG A 137 -4.04 2.98 23.63
CA ARG A 137 -3.26 2.50 24.78
C ARG A 137 -4.07 2.30 26.05
N ASP A 138 -5.19 3.01 26.19
CA ASP A 138 -6.09 2.88 27.33
C ASP A 138 -6.76 1.50 27.36
N GLU A 139 -6.95 0.89 26.19
CA GLU A 139 -7.43 -0.49 26.03
C GLU A 139 -6.29 -1.51 25.91
N PHE A 140 -5.19 -1.13 25.25
CA PHE A 140 -4.04 -2.00 24.95
C PHE A 140 -2.73 -1.37 25.47
N PRO A 141 -2.38 -1.58 26.76
CA PRO A 141 -1.31 -0.82 27.43
C PRO A 141 0.09 -0.93 26.84
N LEU A 142 0.34 -1.91 25.96
CA LEU A 142 1.63 -2.08 25.27
C LEU A 142 1.76 -1.22 24.01
N TYR A 143 0.68 -0.63 23.50
CA TYR A 143 0.80 0.37 22.45
C TYR A 143 1.49 1.63 22.97
N SER A 144 2.45 2.10 22.19
CA SER A 144 3.30 3.25 22.52
C SER A 144 3.91 3.84 21.26
N ASP A 145 4.70 4.90 21.42
CA ASP A 145 5.50 5.47 20.33
C ASP A 145 6.50 4.45 19.74
N GLU A 146 6.90 3.44 20.51
CA GLU A 146 7.84 2.39 20.11
C GLU A 146 7.15 1.11 19.62
N LEU A 147 5.84 1.00 19.76
CA LEU A 147 5.10 -0.21 19.39
C LEU A 147 3.68 0.17 18.97
N TRP A 148 3.48 0.31 17.66
CA TRP A 148 2.19 0.63 17.05
C TRP A 148 2.11 0.03 15.64
N GLY A 149 0.93 0.09 15.03
CA GLY A 149 0.70 -0.32 13.65
C GLY A 149 -0.24 -1.52 13.56
N ILE A 150 -1.39 -1.29 12.93
CA ILE A 150 -2.44 -2.28 12.71
C ILE A 150 -2.95 -2.11 11.28
N THR A 151 -2.92 -3.19 10.52
CA THR A 151 -3.48 -3.24 9.17
C THR A 151 -3.96 -4.66 8.88
N ALA A 152 -4.63 -4.92 7.77
CA ALA A 152 -5.19 -6.23 7.49
C ALA A 152 -4.14 -7.37 7.60
N SER A 153 -4.47 -8.42 8.36
CA SER A 153 -3.52 -9.48 8.71
C SER A 153 -4.24 -10.75 9.21
N GLU A 154 -3.46 -11.79 9.50
CA GLU A 154 -3.85 -12.88 10.38
C GLU A 154 -4.17 -12.35 11.78
N SER A 155 -5.12 -13.01 12.44
CA SER A 155 -5.52 -12.85 13.83
C SER A 155 -5.79 -14.23 14.44
N PRO A 156 -5.93 -14.35 15.77
CA PRO A 156 -6.28 -15.63 16.40
C PRO A 156 -7.60 -16.24 15.90
N GLN A 157 -8.50 -15.43 15.32
CA GLN A 157 -9.80 -15.86 14.79
C GLN A 157 -9.82 -16.01 13.26
N GLY A 158 -8.68 -15.89 12.58
CA GLY A 158 -8.57 -15.94 11.11
C GLY A 158 -8.11 -14.60 10.53
N TYR A 159 -8.41 -14.33 9.25
CA TYR A 159 -8.00 -13.08 8.62
C TYR A 159 -8.90 -11.91 9.05
N ALA A 160 -8.30 -10.81 9.49
CA ALA A 160 -8.99 -9.61 9.94
C ALA A 160 -8.66 -8.41 9.07
N ILE A 161 -9.69 -7.64 8.69
CA ILE A 161 -9.55 -6.31 8.12
C ILE A 161 -9.77 -5.33 9.27
N TRP A 162 -8.67 -4.83 9.82
CA TRP A 162 -8.66 -4.02 11.04
C TRP A 162 -7.65 -2.88 10.96
N GLY A 163 -7.84 -1.87 11.81
CA GLY A 163 -7.02 -0.67 11.84
C GLY A 163 -7.86 0.58 12.01
N GLY A 164 -7.44 1.66 11.37
CA GLY A 164 -8.11 2.96 11.44
C GLY A 164 -7.15 4.12 11.32
N PRO A 165 -7.58 5.34 11.65
CA PRO A 165 -8.94 5.72 12.08
C PRO A 165 -9.91 5.90 10.89
N PRO A 166 -11.24 5.69 11.07
CA PRO A 166 -11.92 5.25 12.30
C PRO A 166 -11.59 3.80 12.65
N ARG A 167 -11.85 3.40 13.91
CA ARG A 167 -11.62 2.03 14.37
C ARG A 167 -12.39 1.04 13.51
N GLN A 168 -11.67 0.06 12.97
CA GLN A 168 -12.20 -1.01 12.15
C GLN A 168 -11.73 -2.37 12.66
N GLY A 169 -12.63 -3.35 12.57
CA GLY A 169 -12.35 -4.73 12.94
C GLY A 169 -12.14 -4.96 14.45
N PRO A 170 -11.86 -6.21 14.84
CA PRO A 170 -11.72 -6.62 16.23
C PRO A 170 -10.31 -6.29 16.75
N ILE A 171 -9.95 -5.00 16.82
CA ILE A 171 -8.65 -4.60 17.40
C ILE A 171 -8.53 -5.16 18.82
N ASP A 172 -7.46 -5.91 19.08
CA ASP A 172 -7.23 -6.70 20.30
C ASP A 172 -5.84 -6.44 20.94
N GLY A 173 -5.15 -5.40 20.48
CA GLY A 173 -3.79 -5.07 20.90
C GLY A 173 -2.69 -5.73 20.06
N SER A 174 -3.03 -6.51 19.03
CA SER A 174 -2.05 -7.07 18.10
C SER A 174 -1.32 -5.99 17.30
N VAL A 175 -0.06 -6.25 16.99
CA VAL A 175 0.80 -5.41 16.15
C VAL A 175 1.01 -6.14 14.84
N VAL A 176 0.89 -5.40 13.74
CA VAL A 176 1.06 -5.90 12.38
C VAL A 176 2.30 -5.22 11.81
N PRO A 177 3.49 -5.87 11.84
CA PRO A 177 4.76 -5.21 11.52
C PRO A 177 4.80 -4.54 10.14
N CYS A 178 4.04 -5.04 9.16
CA CYS A 178 3.98 -4.43 7.83
C CYS A 178 3.34 -3.04 7.82
N ALA A 179 2.55 -2.67 8.85
CA ALA A 179 2.04 -1.31 8.98
C ALA A 179 3.18 -0.30 9.15
N ALA A 180 4.17 -0.59 10.00
CA ALA A 180 5.38 0.22 10.11
C ALA A 180 6.35 -0.02 8.95
N GLY A 181 6.54 -1.29 8.55
CA GLY A 181 7.44 -1.70 7.47
C GLY A 181 7.11 -1.06 6.12
N GLY A 182 5.85 -1.10 5.72
CA GLY A 182 5.34 -0.49 4.50
C GLY A 182 5.33 1.04 4.53
N SER A 183 5.49 1.66 5.71
CA SER A 183 5.50 3.11 5.89
C SER A 183 6.90 3.71 6.14
N LEU A 184 7.96 2.90 6.03
CA LEU A 184 9.34 3.34 6.24
C LEU A 184 9.74 4.60 5.47
N PRO A 185 9.39 4.79 4.18
CA PRO A 185 9.73 6.03 3.49
C PRO A 185 8.94 7.25 3.95
N PHE A 186 7.76 7.06 4.54
CA PHE A 186 6.85 8.15 4.92
C PHE A 186 7.17 8.72 6.30
N LEU A 187 7.54 7.84 7.25
CA LEU A 187 7.88 8.23 8.61
C LEU A 187 9.10 7.43 9.12
N PRO A 188 10.31 7.69 8.57
CA PRO A 188 11.44 6.76 8.71
C PRO A 188 11.88 6.51 10.15
N ALA A 189 11.97 7.56 10.97
CA ALA A 189 12.46 7.44 12.34
C ALA A 189 11.50 6.63 13.21
N ASP A 190 10.21 6.97 13.21
CA ASP A 190 9.20 6.28 14.02
C ASP A 190 8.99 4.84 13.56
N CYS A 191 8.89 4.60 12.24
CA CYS A 191 8.71 3.24 11.72
C CYS A 191 9.92 2.36 12.02
N LEU A 192 11.14 2.89 11.89
CA LEU A 192 12.35 2.13 12.24
C LEU A 192 12.42 1.82 13.74
N GLN A 193 11.98 2.74 14.60
CA GLN A 193 11.90 2.51 16.04
C GLN A 193 10.94 1.36 16.35
N VAL A 194 9.75 1.32 15.74
CA VAL A 194 8.80 0.22 15.91
C VAL A 194 9.41 -1.12 15.51
N LEU A 195 10.01 -1.20 14.32
CA LEU A 195 10.56 -2.47 13.83
C LEU A 195 11.73 -2.95 14.71
N ARG A 196 12.61 -2.05 15.14
CA ARG A 196 13.71 -2.39 16.07
C ARG A 196 13.18 -2.85 17.41
N HIS A 197 12.27 -2.09 18.02
CA HIS A 197 11.67 -2.44 19.29
C HIS A 197 10.94 -3.78 19.21
N ALA A 198 10.15 -4.02 18.16
CA ALA A 198 9.48 -5.30 17.93
C ALA A 198 10.49 -6.46 17.89
N ARG A 199 11.59 -6.31 17.13
CA ARG A 199 12.62 -7.35 17.02
C ARG A 199 13.38 -7.58 18.33
N GLU A 200 13.79 -6.50 18.99
CA GLU A 200 14.61 -6.56 20.20
C GLU A 200 13.83 -7.05 21.42
N ARG A 201 12.57 -6.61 21.57
CA ARG A 201 11.76 -6.89 22.76
C ARG A 201 10.97 -8.19 22.69
N PHE A 202 10.49 -8.56 21.50
CA PHE A 202 9.57 -9.69 21.31
C PHE A 202 10.20 -10.87 20.55
N GLY A 203 11.46 -10.74 20.07
CA GLY A 203 12.26 -11.86 19.60
C GLY A 203 11.51 -12.76 18.62
N ASP A 204 11.37 -14.03 18.98
CA ASP A 204 10.74 -15.07 18.14
C ASP A 204 9.21 -14.93 18.04
N THR A 205 8.56 -14.14 18.91
CA THR A 205 7.14 -13.83 18.80
C THR A 205 6.87 -12.86 17.64
N ALA A 206 7.80 -11.93 17.37
CA ALA A 206 7.65 -10.94 16.31
C ALA A 206 8.42 -11.31 15.02
N TRP A 207 9.29 -12.31 15.06
CA TRP A 207 10.23 -12.59 13.97
C TRP A 207 10.51 -14.09 13.80
N ASN A 208 10.48 -14.56 12.56
CA ASN A 208 10.76 -15.94 12.18
C ASN A 208 11.83 -16.02 11.06
N ARG A 209 11.98 -17.18 10.42
CA ARG A 209 12.96 -17.40 9.34
C ARG A 209 12.77 -16.53 8.10
N TYR A 210 11.59 -15.92 7.93
CA TYR A 210 11.20 -15.07 6.80
C TYR A 210 11.18 -13.58 7.13
N GLY A 211 11.55 -13.20 8.36
CA GLY A 211 11.51 -11.80 8.81
C GLY A 211 10.45 -11.60 9.88
N PHE A 212 9.84 -10.41 9.90
CA PHE A 212 8.71 -10.15 10.78
C PHE A 212 7.54 -11.09 10.45
N VAL A 213 6.90 -11.62 11.49
CA VAL A 213 5.65 -12.39 11.34
C VAL A 213 4.53 -11.48 10.81
N ASP A 214 3.45 -12.09 10.32
CA ASP A 214 2.33 -11.33 9.75
C ASP A 214 1.68 -10.40 10.79
N ALA A 215 1.41 -10.95 11.98
CA ALA A 215 0.94 -10.21 13.14
C ALA A 215 1.39 -10.93 14.42
N PHE A 216 1.47 -10.19 15.53
CA PHE A 216 1.67 -10.79 16.85
C PHE A 216 0.92 -9.98 17.91
N ASN A 217 0.53 -10.63 19.00
CA ASN A 217 -0.12 -9.96 20.12
C ASN A 217 0.86 -9.89 21.31
N PRO A 218 1.39 -8.69 21.63
CA PRO A 218 2.35 -8.52 22.70
C PRO A 218 1.77 -8.77 24.10
N LEU A 219 0.44 -8.71 24.27
CA LEU A 219 -0.24 -8.94 25.55
C LEU A 219 -0.42 -10.42 25.85
N THR A 220 -0.69 -11.23 24.82
CA THR A 220 -1.00 -12.67 24.98
C THR A 220 0.16 -13.58 24.60
N GLY A 221 1.17 -13.06 23.91
CA GLY A 221 2.27 -13.85 23.34
C GLY A 221 1.87 -14.62 22.08
N TRP A 222 0.67 -14.39 21.54
CA TRP A 222 0.25 -14.98 20.27
C TRP A 222 1.10 -14.43 19.11
N SER A 223 1.37 -15.28 18.13
CA SER A 223 2.09 -14.94 16.91
C SER A 223 1.45 -15.67 15.73
N ALA A 224 1.31 -14.95 14.62
CA ALA A 224 0.84 -15.50 13.36
C ALA A 224 1.72 -16.67 12.92
N LYS A 225 1.09 -17.76 12.49
CA LYS A 225 1.83 -18.97 12.06
C LYS A 225 2.18 -18.91 10.59
N ASP A 226 1.33 -18.28 9.79
CA ASP A 226 1.51 -18.15 8.37
C ASP A 226 2.25 -16.86 8.01
N GLN A 227 2.96 -16.90 6.90
CA GLN A 227 3.58 -15.71 6.32
C GLN A 227 2.73 -15.24 5.14
N ILE A 228 2.19 -14.03 5.22
CA ILE A 228 1.43 -13.47 4.12
C ILE A 228 2.35 -12.65 3.21
N ALA A 229 2.37 -13.02 1.92
CA ALA A 229 3.27 -12.43 0.94
C ALA A 229 3.05 -10.92 0.74
N ILE A 230 1.81 -10.45 0.79
CA ILE A 230 1.50 -9.01 0.63
C ILE A 230 2.08 -8.17 1.79
N ASN A 231 2.04 -8.68 3.02
CA ASN A 231 2.56 -8.00 4.22
C ASN A 231 4.10 -8.09 4.31
N THR A 232 4.67 -9.23 3.92
CA THR A 232 6.13 -9.41 3.86
C THR A 232 6.75 -8.59 2.73
N GLY A 233 6.11 -8.65 1.55
CA GLY A 233 6.56 -8.00 0.34
C GLY A 233 6.56 -6.49 0.48
N ILE A 234 5.49 -5.90 1.03
CA ILE A 234 5.43 -4.46 1.22
C ILE A 234 6.54 -3.95 2.16
N THR A 235 6.79 -4.68 3.25
CA THR A 235 7.88 -4.37 4.19
C THR A 235 9.24 -4.36 3.49
N LEU A 236 9.52 -5.38 2.69
CA LEU A 236 10.80 -5.50 1.97
C LEU A 236 10.98 -4.39 0.93
N LEU A 237 9.97 -4.17 0.09
CA LEU A 237 10.03 -3.18 -1.00
C LEU A 237 10.21 -1.77 -0.44
N MET A 238 9.44 -1.42 0.59
CA MET A 238 9.48 -0.08 1.19
C MET A 238 10.74 0.16 2.02
N ALA A 239 11.27 -0.87 2.68
CA ALA A 239 12.59 -0.79 3.32
C ALA A 239 13.70 -0.49 2.29
N GLU A 240 13.68 -1.15 1.13
CA GLU A 240 14.69 -0.89 0.10
C GLU A 240 14.50 0.50 -0.54
N ASN A 241 13.27 0.94 -0.76
CA ASN A 241 12.99 2.29 -1.23
C ASN A 241 13.48 3.37 -0.26
N ALA A 242 13.27 3.17 1.04
CA ALA A 242 13.76 4.07 2.07
C ALA A 242 15.30 4.13 2.12
N ARG A 243 15.99 3.02 1.83
CA ARG A 243 17.46 2.94 1.90
C ARG A 243 18.15 3.50 0.66
N THR A 244 17.67 3.15 -0.53
CA THR A 244 18.39 3.40 -1.79
C THR A 244 17.49 3.91 -2.91
N SER A 245 16.17 3.93 -2.70
CA SER A 245 15.17 4.16 -3.75
C SER A 245 15.28 3.16 -4.92
N PHE A 246 15.85 1.96 -4.70
CA PHE A 246 16.14 1.03 -5.81
C PHE A 246 14.89 0.58 -6.57
N VAL A 247 13.79 0.24 -5.87
CA VAL A 247 12.56 -0.23 -6.54
C VAL A 247 11.97 0.91 -7.37
N TRP A 248 11.85 2.10 -6.79
CA TRP A 248 11.44 3.33 -7.49
C TRP A 248 12.31 3.65 -8.71
N ASN A 249 13.62 3.77 -8.52
CA ASN A 249 14.57 4.09 -9.58
C ASN A 249 14.54 3.05 -10.72
N THR A 250 14.20 1.80 -10.41
CA THR A 250 14.08 0.74 -11.40
C THR A 250 12.72 0.78 -12.10
N PHE A 251 11.62 0.88 -11.35
CA PHE A 251 10.27 0.81 -11.88
C PHE A 251 9.90 2.05 -12.71
N MET A 252 10.33 3.23 -12.29
CA MET A 252 10.05 4.51 -12.95
C MET A 252 10.75 4.67 -14.31
N LYS A 253 11.69 3.78 -14.67
CA LYS A 253 12.33 3.77 -15.99
C LYS A 253 11.40 3.26 -17.11
N ASN A 254 10.30 2.58 -16.76
CA ASN A 254 9.38 2.05 -17.76
C ASN A 254 8.61 3.19 -18.46
N ASP A 255 8.55 3.13 -19.80
CA ASP A 255 7.91 4.16 -20.63
C ASP A 255 6.42 4.29 -20.32
N GLU A 256 5.73 3.16 -20.15
CA GLU A 256 4.33 3.07 -19.78
C GLU A 256 4.03 3.80 -18.46
N VAL A 257 4.91 3.68 -17.48
CA VAL A 257 4.77 4.33 -16.16
C VAL A 257 4.94 5.85 -16.29
N ARG A 258 5.98 6.30 -16.99
CA ARG A 258 6.22 7.73 -17.22
C ARG A 258 5.11 8.36 -18.05
N ALA A 259 4.64 7.66 -19.08
CA ALA A 259 3.53 8.10 -19.92
C ALA A 259 2.24 8.25 -19.10
N ALA A 260 1.95 7.31 -18.20
CA ALA A 260 0.78 7.40 -17.32
C ALA A 260 0.82 8.64 -16.44
N LEU A 261 1.93 8.86 -15.72
CA LEU A 261 2.09 10.02 -14.83
C LEU A 261 1.93 11.35 -15.57
N THR A 262 2.50 11.46 -16.77
CA THR A 262 2.30 12.64 -17.64
C THR A 262 0.84 12.78 -18.06
N LYS A 263 0.18 11.70 -18.51
CA LYS A 263 -1.21 11.72 -18.98
C LYS A 263 -2.19 12.13 -17.89
N VAL A 264 -1.94 11.74 -16.64
CA VAL A 264 -2.81 12.08 -15.49
C VAL A 264 -2.39 13.37 -14.78
N GLY A 265 -1.42 14.10 -15.33
CA GLY A 265 -1.09 15.46 -14.91
C GLY A 265 -0.17 15.57 -13.69
N PHE A 266 0.62 14.54 -13.35
CA PHE A 266 1.64 14.69 -12.32
C PHE A 266 2.72 15.68 -12.76
N THR A 267 3.02 16.64 -11.89
CA THR A 267 4.07 17.65 -12.07
C THR A 267 4.91 17.75 -10.81
N ALA A 268 6.12 18.30 -10.94
CA ALA A 268 6.99 18.51 -9.77
C ALA A 268 6.33 19.49 -8.78
N THR A 269 6.38 19.18 -7.49
CA THR A 269 5.99 20.12 -6.44
C THR A 269 6.98 21.28 -6.40
N ALA A 270 6.46 22.49 -6.17
CA ALA A 270 7.25 23.72 -6.08
C ALA A 270 8.06 23.80 -4.78
#